data_AF-A0A4Y2NN51-F1
#
_entry.id   AF-A0A4Y2NN51-F1
#
_cell.length_a   1.000
_cell.length_b   1.000
_cell.length_c   1.000
_cell.angle_alpha   90.00
_cell.angle_beta   90.00
_cell.angle_gamma   90.00
#
_symmetry.space_group_name_H-M   'P 1'
#
loop_
_entity.id
_entity.type
_entity.pdbx_description
1 polymer ?
#
loop_
_entity_poly.entity_id
_entity_poly.type
_entity_poly.pdbx_seq_one_letter_code
_entity_poly.pdbx_strand_id
1 'polypeptide(L)'
;MMLEASNTKYVFASWIVLEEERIMVKMVFMSNSSTSLFRGGLLNLNHCPAASLQLEHDILRLDLDMIFVTEPYVAEGQVAGITSLSKVYQEGSPRATIVLKRHFNFVPKLISKDIVDINVNVYNVNIICICVYCPP
;
A
#
# COMPACT_ATOMS: atom_id res chain seq x y z
N MET A 1 -14.73 -1.14 8.02
CA MET A 1 -14.66 -2.09 9.15
C MET A 1 -13.95 -1.36 10.29
N MET A 2 -14.53 -1.24 11.49
CA MET A 2 -13.81 -0.60 12.61
C MET A 2 -12.98 -1.67 13.32
N LEU A 3 -11.68 -1.43 13.49
CA LEU A 3 -10.84 -2.22 14.39
C LEU A 3 -10.57 -1.38 15.63
N GLU A 4 -11.02 -1.87 16.79
CA GLU A 4 -10.68 -1.28 18.08
C GLU A 4 -9.44 -2.01 18.63
N ALA A 5 -8.37 -1.26 18.84
CA ALA A 5 -7.21 -1.72 19.60
C ALA A 5 -6.90 -0.66 20.66
N SER A 6 -6.99 -1.04 21.93
CA SER A 6 -6.57 -0.25 23.11
C SER A 6 -7.09 1.20 23.15
N ASN A 7 -8.33 1.41 23.62
CA ASN A 7 -9.00 2.72 23.84
C ASN A 7 -8.97 3.75 22.69
N THR A 8 -8.42 3.38 21.54
CA THR A 8 -8.20 4.23 20.38
C THR A 8 -9.04 3.66 19.24
N LYS A 9 -9.99 4.47 18.77
CA LYS A 9 -10.87 4.10 17.66
C LYS A 9 -10.19 4.42 16.35
N TYR A 10 -9.94 3.40 15.54
CA TYR A 10 -9.48 3.56 14.17
C TYR A 10 -10.68 3.43 13.24
N VAL A 11 -10.97 4.48 12.48
CA VAL A 11 -12.00 4.43 11.44
C VAL A 11 -11.32 4.09 10.13
N PHE A 12 -11.71 2.95 9.55
CA PHE A 12 -11.34 2.54 8.21
C PHE A 12 -12.47 2.92 7.29
N ALA A 13 -12.26 3.95 6.48
CA ALA A 13 -13.14 4.27 5.37
C ALA A 13 -12.45 3.81 4.09
N SER A 14 -13.03 2.81 3.43
CA SER A 14 -12.63 2.42 2.08
C SER A 14 -13.72 2.81 1.11
N TRP A 15 -13.39 3.52 0.04
CA TRP A 15 -14.30 3.73 -1.08
C TRP A 15 -13.61 3.39 -2.39
N ILE A 16 -14.36 2.78 -3.29
CA ILE A 16 -13.91 2.45 -4.64
C ILE A 16 -14.26 3.67 -5.50
N VAL A 17 -13.23 4.33 -6.05
CA VAL A 17 -13.44 5.34 -7.09
C VAL A 17 -13.25 4.63 -8.42
N LEU A 18 -14.29 4.66 -9.25
CA LEU A 18 -14.25 4.24 -10.64
C LEU A 18 -13.99 5.52 -11.47
N GLU A 19 -12.75 5.73 -11.89
CA GLU A 19 -12.39 6.77 -12.86
C GLU A 19 -12.08 6.09 -14.20
N GLU A 20 -13.06 6.12 -15.11
CA GLU A 20 -13.08 5.80 -16.56
C GLU A 20 -12.36 4.52 -17.06
N GLU A 21 -11.19 4.15 -16.55
CA GLU A 21 -10.45 2.90 -16.82
C GLU A 21 -9.68 2.34 -15.60
N ARG A 22 -9.80 2.93 -14.40
CA ARG A 22 -9.06 2.52 -13.19
C ARG A 22 -10.01 2.18 -12.04
N ILE A 23 -9.81 1.00 -11.45
CA ILE A 23 -10.40 0.65 -10.16
C ILE A 23 -9.38 1.06 -9.09
N MET A 24 -9.62 2.17 -8.39
CA MET A 24 -8.80 2.51 -7.22
C MET A 24 -9.62 2.35 -5.94
N VAL A 25 -9.16 1.45 -5.08
CA VAL A 25 -9.66 1.35 -3.71
C VAL A 25 -8.85 2.32 -2.86
N LYS A 26 -9.44 3.47 -2.50
CA LYS A 26 -8.83 4.39 -1.52
C LYS A 26 -9.19 3.90 -0.12
N MET A 27 -8.19 3.73 0.73
CA MET A 27 -8.35 3.37 2.14
C MET A 27 -7.84 4.51 3.00
N VAL A 28 -8.70 5.11 3.82
CA VAL A 28 -8.31 6.18 4.73
C VAL A 28 -8.29 5.64 6.16
N PHE A 29 -7.15 5.82 6.84
CA PHE A 29 -6.97 5.47 8.24
C PHE A 29 -7.04 6.76 9.07
N MET A 30 -8.08 6.87 9.91
CA MET A 30 -8.24 8.01 10.83
C MET A 30 -7.98 7.56 12.28
N SER A 31 -7.09 8.28 12.97
CA SER A 31 -6.88 8.17 14.41
C SER A 31 -7.66 9.25 15.16
N ASN A 32 -8.13 8.93 16.37
CA ASN A 32 -9.05 9.78 17.16
C ASN A 32 -8.36 10.94 17.90
N SER A 33 -7.03 11.12 17.78
CA SER A 33 -6.31 12.28 18.30
C SER A 33 -5.41 12.93 17.24
N SER A 34 -5.76 14.17 16.90
CA SER A 34 -5.04 15.20 16.13
C SER A 34 -4.68 14.92 14.66
N THR A 35 -5.37 15.65 13.77
CA THR A 35 -4.94 16.32 12.52
C THR A 35 -4.16 15.58 11.43
N SER A 36 -3.69 14.36 11.64
CA SER A 36 -2.82 13.68 10.69
C SER A 36 -3.51 12.46 10.07
N LEU A 37 -3.77 12.57 8.77
CA LEU A 37 -4.49 11.59 7.97
C LEU A 37 -3.49 10.66 7.30
N PHE A 38 -3.52 9.36 7.60
CA PHE A 38 -2.71 8.38 6.88
C PHE A 38 -3.50 7.82 5.70
N ARG A 39 -3.07 8.14 4.49
CA ARG A 39 -3.80 7.85 3.25
C ARG A 39 -3.24 6.61 2.57
N GLY A 40 -4.06 5.57 2.51
CA GLY A 40 -3.75 4.29 1.90
C GLY A 40 -4.55 4.01 0.63
N GLY A 41 -4.21 2.92 -0.05
CA GLY A 41 -5.05 2.31 -1.06
C GLY A 41 -4.68 0.86 -1.35
N LEU A 42 -5.49 0.18 -2.16
CA LEU A 42 -5.21 -1.14 -2.69
C LEU A 42 -5.44 -1.14 -4.19
N LEU A 43 -4.52 -1.74 -4.94
CA LEU A 43 -4.63 -1.89 -6.39
C LEU A 43 -4.05 -3.24 -6.82
N ASN A 44 -4.76 -3.93 -7.71
CA ASN A 44 -4.18 -5.03 -8.48
C ASN A 44 -3.68 -4.46 -9.81
N LEU A 45 -2.40 -4.63 -10.12
CA LEU A 45 -1.81 -4.16 -11.39
C LEU A 45 -1.95 -5.16 -12.54
N ASN A 46 -2.30 -6.43 -12.27
CA ASN A 46 -2.40 -7.52 -13.24
C ASN A 46 -1.16 -7.58 -14.15
N HIS A 47 0.02 -7.36 -13.55
CA HIS A 47 1.31 -7.27 -14.21
C HIS A 47 1.39 -6.23 -15.35
N CYS A 48 0.47 -5.26 -15.41
CA CYS A 48 0.37 -4.27 -16.47
C CYS A 48 1.53 -3.24 -16.41
N PRO A 49 2.39 -3.16 -17.43
CA PRO A 49 3.52 -2.23 -17.44
C PRO A 49 3.08 -0.76 -17.41
N ALA A 50 2.05 -0.41 -18.19
CA ALA A 50 1.55 0.96 -18.30
C ALA A 50 0.96 1.44 -16.96
N ALA A 51 0.20 0.58 -16.27
CA ALA A 51 -0.34 0.90 -14.96
C ALA A 51 0.78 1.06 -13.91
N SER A 52 1.83 0.23 -13.98
CA SER A 52 2.98 0.32 -13.07
C SER A 52 3.78 1.62 -13.26
N LEU A 53 3.99 2.06 -14.50
CA LEU A 53 4.68 3.31 -14.82
C LEU A 53 3.90 4.54 -14.34
N GLN A 54 2.58 4.47 -14.32
CA GLN A 54 1.71 5.55 -13.90
C GLN A 54 1.49 5.60 -12.38
N LEU A 55 1.66 4.47 -11.70
CA LEU A 55 1.29 4.31 -10.29
C LEU A 55 1.98 5.33 -9.38
N GLU A 56 3.28 5.58 -9.56
CA GLU A 56 3.99 6.57 -8.74
C GLU A 56 3.40 7.98 -8.89
N HIS A 57 3.12 8.39 -10.13
CA HIS A 57 2.49 9.68 -10.39
C HIS A 57 1.11 9.77 -9.72
N ASP A 58 0.31 8.70 -9.77
CA ASP A 58 -1.00 8.66 -9.12
C ASP A 58 -0.91 8.73 -7.59
N ILE A 59 0.04 8.02 -6.98
CA ILE A 59 0.32 8.09 -5.54
C ILE A 59 0.64 9.52 -5.12
N LEU A 60 1.51 10.20 -5.89
CA LEU A 60 1.92 11.58 -5.61
C LEU A 60 0.77 12.57 -5.84
N ARG A 61 0.04 12.45 -6.96
CA ARG A 61 -1.10 13.32 -7.31
C ARG A 61 -2.23 13.23 -6.28
N LEU A 62 -2.51 12.03 -5.79
CA LEU A 62 -3.55 11.77 -4.80
C LEU A 62 -3.06 11.96 -3.35
N ASP A 63 -1.78 12.27 -3.18
CA ASP A 63 -1.13 12.42 -1.89
C ASP A 63 -1.39 11.20 -0.98
N LEU A 64 -1.17 9.99 -1.53
CA LEU A 64 -1.23 8.74 -0.79
C LEU A 64 0.10 8.50 -0.06
N ASP A 65 0.03 8.08 1.18
CA ASP A 65 1.18 7.74 2.00
C ASP A 65 1.65 6.31 1.77
N MET A 66 0.70 5.43 1.45
CA MET A 66 0.93 4.00 1.20
C MET A 66 -0.06 3.46 0.15
N ILE A 67 0.35 2.44 -0.59
CA ILE A 67 -0.55 1.60 -1.35
C ILE A 67 -0.12 0.13 -1.27
N PHE A 68 -1.11 -0.74 -1.11
CA PHE A 68 -0.97 -2.18 -1.24
C PHE A 68 -1.14 -2.55 -2.72
N VAL A 69 -0.20 -3.32 -3.26
CA VAL A 69 -0.18 -3.67 -4.69
C VAL A 69 -0.13 -5.18 -4.83
N THR A 70 -1.10 -5.75 -5.54
CA THR A 70 -1.05 -7.15 -5.97
C THR A 70 -0.72 -7.28 -7.45
N GLU A 71 -0.11 -8.39 -7.82
CA GLU A 71 0.35 -8.69 -9.18
C GLU A 71 1.15 -7.53 -9.80
N PRO A 72 2.21 -7.03 -9.12
CA PRO A 72 3.02 -5.94 -9.64
C PRO A 72 3.66 -6.32 -10.99
N TYR A 73 3.91 -5.32 -11.83
CA TYR A 73 4.78 -5.51 -12.98
C TYR A 73 6.24 -5.65 -12.51
N VAL A 74 6.91 -6.67 -13.01
CA VAL A 74 8.28 -7.01 -12.63
C VAL A 74 9.16 -6.96 -13.87
N ALA A 75 10.26 -6.21 -13.79
CA ALA A 75 11.32 -6.21 -14.80
C ALA A 75 12.65 -6.51 -14.11
N GLU A 76 13.45 -7.40 -14.69
CA GLU A 76 14.77 -7.78 -14.16
C GLU A 76 14.73 -8.25 -12.68
N GLY A 77 13.64 -8.93 -12.29
CA GLY A 77 13.45 -9.45 -10.93
C GLY A 77 13.05 -8.39 -9.89
N GLN A 78 12.80 -7.16 -10.31
CA GLN A 78 12.45 -6.03 -9.44
C GLN A 78 11.08 -5.46 -9.81
N VAL A 79 10.34 -4.97 -8.82
CA VAL A 79 9.08 -4.24 -9.07
C VAL A 79 9.41 -2.94 -9.81
N ALA A 80 8.89 -2.78 -11.03
CA ALA A 80 9.26 -1.73 -11.96
C ALA A 80 8.26 -0.56 -12.00
N GLY A 81 8.70 0.58 -12.53
CA GLY A 81 7.85 1.78 -12.70
C GLY A 81 7.73 2.69 -11.48
N ILE A 82 8.31 2.31 -10.34
CA ILE A 82 8.34 3.10 -9.11
C ILE A 82 9.80 3.27 -8.68
N THR A 83 10.23 4.53 -8.57
CA THR A 83 11.62 4.93 -8.36
C THR A 83 11.81 5.85 -7.16
N SER A 84 10.89 6.77 -6.88
CA SER A 84 11.04 7.77 -5.79
C SER A 84 10.41 7.34 -4.47
N LEU A 85 9.67 6.24 -4.46
CA LEU A 85 9.02 5.68 -3.27
C LEU A 85 9.75 4.45 -2.75
N SER A 86 9.51 4.12 -1.47
CA SER A 86 9.95 2.86 -0.88
C SER A 86 9.04 1.73 -1.36
N LYS A 87 9.63 0.57 -1.64
CA LYS A 87 8.92 -0.64 -2.05
C LYS A 87 9.36 -1.78 -1.15
N VAL A 88 8.40 -2.57 -0.68
CA VAL A 88 8.64 -3.75 0.15
C VAL A 88 8.00 -4.96 -0.52
N TYR A 89 8.83 -5.91 -0.94
CA TYR A 89 8.44 -7.12 -1.67
C TYR A 89 9.55 -8.17 -1.59
N GLN A 90 9.21 -9.41 -1.96
CA GLN A 90 10.19 -10.45 -2.19
C GLN A 90 10.77 -10.31 -3.60
N GLU A 91 12.10 -10.26 -3.75
CA GLU A 91 12.75 -10.22 -5.06
C GLU A 91 12.41 -11.43 -5.95
N GLY A 92 12.49 -11.24 -7.27
CA GLY A 92 12.23 -12.29 -8.25
C GLY A 92 10.85 -12.19 -8.89
N SER A 93 9.81 -12.74 -8.24
CA SER A 93 8.44 -12.76 -8.81
C SER A 93 7.36 -12.50 -7.76
N PRO A 94 7.38 -11.34 -7.08
CA PRO A 94 6.39 -11.01 -6.06
C PRO A 94 4.98 -10.93 -6.65
N ARG A 95 4.00 -11.41 -5.89
CA ARG A 95 2.57 -11.19 -6.14
C ARG A 95 1.95 -10.18 -5.18
N ALA A 96 2.64 -9.85 -4.09
CA ALA A 96 2.27 -8.80 -3.15
C ALA A 96 3.44 -7.83 -2.94
N THR A 97 3.13 -6.54 -2.91
CA THR A 97 4.07 -5.44 -2.68
C THR A 97 3.40 -4.36 -1.85
N ILE A 98 4.13 -3.76 -0.92
CA ILE A 98 3.72 -2.51 -0.27
C ILE A 98 4.59 -1.38 -0.80
N VAL A 99 3.97 -0.30 -1.26
CA VAL A 99 4.65 0.92 -1.70
C VAL A 99 4.30 2.03 -0.72
N LEU A 100 5.28 2.80 -0.26
CA LEU A 100 5.08 3.87 0.71
C LEU A 100 6.08 5.02 0.53
N LYS A 101 5.71 6.22 0.99
CA LYS A 101 6.61 7.38 0.96
C LYS A 101 7.88 7.10 1.80
N ARG A 102 9.04 7.51 1.29
CA ARG A 102 10.37 7.18 1.88
C ARG A 102 10.59 7.67 3.31
N HIS A 103 9.86 8.68 3.77
CA HIS A 103 10.03 9.23 5.12
C HIS A 103 9.35 8.37 6.21
N PHE A 104 8.51 7.40 5.83
CA PHE A 104 7.95 6.45 6.78
C PHE A 104 8.97 5.37 7.12
N ASN A 105 9.26 5.24 8.42
CA ASN A 105 10.04 4.14 8.95
C ASN A 105 9.17 2.90 9.09
N PHE A 106 9.69 1.75 8.67
CA PHE A 106 9.00 0.48 8.80
C PHE A 106 9.96 -0.65 9.20
N VAL A 107 9.40 -1.67 9.84
CA VAL A 107 10.09 -2.92 10.21
C VAL A 107 9.39 -4.07 9.49
N PRO A 108 10.08 -4.81 8.60
CA PRO A 108 9.53 -6.01 8.01
C PRO A 108 9.29 -7.11 9.05
N LYS A 109 8.16 -7.82 8.95
CA LYS A 109 7.84 -8.99 9.77
C LYS A 109 7.84 -10.28 8.96
N LEU A 110 7.21 -10.25 7.79
CA LEU A 110 7.17 -11.37 6.85
C LEU A 110 7.22 -10.81 5.43
N ILE A 111 8.18 -11.26 4.63
CA ILE A 111 8.25 -10.92 3.21
C ILE A 111 8.33 -12.23 2.44
N SER A 112 7.33 -12.48 1.61
CA SER A 112 7.26 -13.63 0.72
C SER A 112 6.56 -13.25 -0.59
N LYS A 113 6.39 -14.22 -1.47
CA LYS A 113 5.79 -14.03 -2.79
C LYS A 113 4.37 -13.48 -2.70
N ASP A 114 3.54 -14.12 -1.89
CA ASP A 114 2.10 -13.85 -1.85
C ASP A 114 1.68 -13.00 -0.64
N ILE A 115 2.59 -12.77 0.32
CA ILE A 115 2.32 -11.94 1.51
C ILE A 115 3.50 -11.04 1.86
N VAL A 116 3.19 -9.78 2.15
CA VAL A 116 4.09 -8.78 2.72
C VAL A 116 3.45 -8.22 3.99
N ASP A 117 4.10 -8.41 5.14
CA ASP A 117 3.73 -7.87 6.44
C ASP A 117 4.84 -6.95 6.95
N ILE A 118 4.47 -5.69 7.20
CA ILE A 118 5.34 -4.68 7.79
C ILE A 118 4.65 -4.01 8.97
N ASN A 119 5.44 -3.55 9.92
CA ASN A 119 5.01 -2.61 10.94
C ASN A 119 5.52 -1.20 10.59
N VAL A 120 4.62 -0.23 10.43
CA VAL A 120 4.97 1.16 10.10
C VAL A 120 4.68 2.05 11.30
N ASN A 121 5.64 2.91 11.65
CA ASN A 121 5.40 3.95 12.65
C ASN A 121 4.83 5.19 11.98
N VAL A 122 3.59 5.53 12.33
CA VAL A 122 2.86 6.67 11.79
C VAL A 122 2.41 7.53 12.96
N TYR A 123 3.00 8.71 13.12
CA TYR A 123 2.69 9.65 14.21
C TYR A 123 2.73 9.01 15.61
N ASN A 124 3.81 8.27 15.91
CA ASN A 124 4.02 7.51 17.15
C ASN A 124 3.02 6.36 17.37
N VAL A 125 2.23 5.98 16.37
CA VAL A 125 1.38 4.80 16.37
C VAL A 125 2.01 3.73 15.50
N ASN A 126 2.16 2.52 16.03
CA ASN A 126 2.61 1.37 15.26
C ASN A 126 1.42 0.73 14.56
N ILE A 127 1.45 0.68 13.23
CA ILE A 127 0.40 0.12 12.39
C ILE A 127 0.95 -1.10 11.68
N ILE A 128 0.26 -2.24 11.83
CA ILE A 128 0.57 -3.46 11.07
C ILE A 128 -0.13 -3.36 9.71
N CYS A 129 0.66 -3.46 8.64
CA CYS A 129 0.20 -3.37 7.26
C CYS A 129 0.50 -4.68 6.55
N ILE A 130 -0.55 -5.37 6.10
CA ILE A 130 -0.44 -6.70 5.48
C ILE A 130 -1.02 -6.64 4.06
N CYS A 131 -0.19 -6.87 3.06
CA CYS A 131 -0.60 -7.12 1.68
C CYS A 131 -0.66 -8.62 1.45
N VAL A 132 -1.81 -9.14 1.02
CA VAL A 132 -1.97 -10.56 0.67
C VAL A 132 -2.53 -10.68 -0.74
N TYR A 133 -1.91 -11.52 -1.55
CA TYR A 133 -2.49 -12.02 -2.77
C TYR A 133 -3.02 -13.44 -2.54
N CYS A 134 -4.30 -13.64 -2.83
CA CYS A 134 -4.93 -14.96 -2.79
C CYS A 134 -5.19 -15.41 -4.22
N PRO A 135 -4.54 -16.49 -4.71
CA PRO A 135 -4.89 -17.09 -5.98
C PRO A 135 -6.38 -17.54 -6.00
N PRO A 136 -7.05 -17.48 -7.16
CA PRO A 136 -8.44 -17.94 -7.31
C PRO A 136 -8.62 -19.45 -7.11
#